data_AF-A0A6V7KRI1-F1
#
_entry.id   AF-A0A6V7KRI1-F1
#
_cell.length_a   1.000
_cell.length_b   1.000
_cell.length_c   1.000
_cell.angle_alpha   90.00
_cell.angle_beta   90.00
_cell.angle_gamma   90.00
#
_symmetry.space_group_name_H-M   'P 1'
#
loop_
_entity.id
_entity.type
_entity.pdbx_description
1 polymer ?
#
loop_
_entity_poly.entity_id
_entity_poly.type
_entity_poly.pdbx_seq_one_letter_code
_entity_poly.pdbx_strand_id
1 'polypeptide(L)'
;VINHYVYDLLEKENLKRLPVPKESTLPLDQRSFIFADDDAFTNGKLLILIHGSGVVRAGQWARRLIINDSLNSGTQVPYIRKAKELGYGVIVLNTNDNRRL
;
A
#
# COMPACT_ATOMS: atom_id res chain seq x y z
N VAL A 1 -6.29 -13.12 5.72
CA VAL A 1 -7.66 -12.64 5.41
C VAL A 1 -7.70 -11.11 5.25
N ILE A 2 -7.64 -10.28 6.31
CA ILE A 2 -7.80 -8.81 6.15
C ILE A 2 -6.75 -8.12 5.24
N ASN A 3 -5.51 -8.64 5.18
CA ASN A 3 -4.47 -8.07 4.34
C ASN A 3 -4.86 -8.05 2.86
N HIS A 4 -5.38 -9.17 2.34
CA HIS A 4 -5.81 -9.28 0.94
C HIS A 4 -6.96 -8.32 0.65
N TYR A 5 -7.93 -8.23 1.56
CA TYR A 5 -9.04 -7.27 1.40
C TYR A 5 -8.55 -5.82 1.31
N VAL A 6 -7.58 -5.43 2.14
CA VAL A 6 -6.98 -4.09 2.07
C VAL A 6 -6.21 -3.91 0.77
N TYR A 7 -5.50 -4.93 0.28
CA TYR A 7 -4.85 -4.86 -1.04
C TYR A 7 -5.85 -4.67 -2.18
N ASP A 8 -6.99 -5.38 -2.15
CA ASP A 8 -8.05 -5.22 -3.14
C ASP A 8 -8.63 -3.79 -3.11
N LEU A 9 -8.69 -3.16 -1.92
CA LEU A 9 -9.06 -1.75 -1.81
C LEU A 9 -8.00 -0.83 -2.45
N LEU A 10 -6.71 -1.06 -2.21
CA LEU A 10 -5.64 -0.28 -2.84
C LEU A 10 -5.66 -0.39 -4.37
N GLU A 11 -5.95 -1.58 -4.89
CA GLU A 11 -6.09 -1.81 -6.34
C GLU A 11 -7.31 -1.09 -6.91
N LYS A 12 -8.44 -1.06 -6.17
CA LYS A 12 -9.61 -0.25 -6.54
C LYS A 12 -9.34 1.26 -6.53
N GLU A 13 -8.38 1.71 -5.72
CA GLU A 13 -7.87 3.07 -5.77
C GLU A 13 -6.86 3.29 -6.92
N ASN A 14 -6.78 2.39 -7.91
CA ASN A 14 -5.85 2.45 -9.05
C ASN A 14 -4.37 2.45 -8.65
N LEU A 15 -4.01 1.72 -7.60
CA LEU A 15 -2.62 1.44 -7.27
C LEU A 15 -2.22 0.05 -7.80
N LYS A 16 -1.05 -0.02 -8.41
CA LYS A 16 -0.47 -1.26 -8.95
C LYS A 16 0.58 -1.80 -7.99
N ARG A 17 0.65 -3.13 -7.87
CA ARG A 17 1.74 -3.80 -7.15
C ARG A 17 3.00 -3.76 -8.01
N LEU A 18 4.05 -3.12 -7.48
CA LEU A 18 5.37 -3.08 -8.11
C LEU A 18 6.32 -3.99 -7.35
N PRO A 19 6.95 -4.97 -8.01
CA PRO A 19 7.83 -5.91 -7.35
C PRO A 19 9.08 -5.24 -6.79
N VAL A 20 9.57 -5.78 -5.67
CA VAL A 20 10.84 -5.42 -5.07
C VAL A 20 11.64 -6.71 -4.81
N PRO A 21 12.81 -6.90 -5.45
CA PRO A 21 13.48 -6.01 -6.40
C PRO A 21 12.76 -5.90 -7.75
N LYS A 22 12.93 -4.74 -8.43
CA LYS A 22 12.26 -4.41 -9.70
C LYS A 22 12.69 -5.38 -10.82
N GLU A 23 13.98 -5.69 -10.90
CA GLU A 23 14.59 -6.49 -11.98
C GLU A 23 14.57 -8.01 -11.71
N SER A 24 13.73 -8.50 -10.79
CA SER A 24 13.69 -9.93 -10.48
C SER A 24 12.82 -10.73 -11.48
N THR A 25 13.31 -11.91 -11.85
CA THR A 25 12.60 -12.90 -12.69
C THR A 25 11.63 -13.78 -11.91
N LEU A 26 11.63 -13.70 -10.57
CA LEU A 26 10.75 -14.49 -9.72
C LEU A 26 9.29 -14.02 -9.81
N PRO A 27 8.30 -14.90 -9.62
CA PRO A 27 6.89 -14.52 -9.48
C PRO A 27 6.63 -13.52 -8.33
N LEU A 28 5.54 -12.75 -8.39
CA LEU A 28 5.23 -11.71 -7.37
C LEU A 28 4.87 -12.31 -5.99
N ASP A 29 4.32 -13.52 -5.96
CA ASP A 29 4.03 -14.26 -4.72
C ASP A 29 5.30 -14.67 -3.96
N GLN A 30 6.43 -14.81 -4.68
CA GLN A 30 7.77 -15.06 -4.11
C GLN A 30 8.57 -13.77 -3.88
N ARG A 31 7.95 -12.60 -4.06
CA ARG A 31 8.61 -11.29 -3.91
C ARG A 31 7.84 -10.37 -2.98
N SER A 32 8.56 -9.46 -2.36
CA SER A 32 7.93 -8.29 -1.76
C SER A 32 7.51 -7.32 -2.86
N PHE A 33 6.66 -6.36 -2.49
CA PHE A 33 6.17 -5.37 -3.41
C PHE A 33 5.75 -4.10 -2.67
N ILE A 34 5.68 -3.01 -3.41
CA ILE A 34 5.03 -1.76 -2.98
C ILE A 34 3.78 -1.55 -3.83
N PHE A 35 2.90 -0.65 -3.42
CA PHE A 35 1.86 -0.13 -4.30
C PHE A 35 2.26 1.26 -4.80
N ALA A 36 1.97 1.57 -6.05
CA ALA A 36 2.12 2.91 -6.60
C ALA A 36 1.03 3.19 -7.65
N ASP A 37 0.64 4.45 -7.83
CA ASP A 37 -0.10 4.87 -9.03
C ASP A 37 0.83 5.10 -10.22
N ASP A 38 0.22 5.32 -11.39
CA ASP A 38 0.92 5.37 -12.68
C ASP A 38 1.87 6.57 -12.81
N ASP A 39 1.57 7.67 -12.11
CA ASP A 39 2.34 8.91 -12.13
C ASP A 39 3.24 9.08 -10.90
N ALA A 40 3.28 8.14 -9.95
CA ALA A 40 4.11 8.21 -8.74
C ALA A 40 5.58 8.59 -8.99
N PHE A 41 6.15 8.17 -10.12
CA PHE A 41 7.56 8.39 -10.46
C PHE A 41 7.82 9.61 -11.36
N THR A 42 6.76 10.27 -11.84
CA THR A 42 6.84 11.42 -12.76
C THR A 42 6.14 12.67 -12.22
N ASN A 43 5.29 12.52 -11.20
CA ASN A 43 4.54 13.62 -10.59
C ASN A 43 5.47 14.52 -9.73
N GLY A 44 5.29 15.84 -9.83
CA GLY A 44 6.06 16.83 -9.06
C GLY A 44 5.72 16.86 -7.56
N LYS A 45 4.62 16.22 -7.14
CA LYS A 45 4.25 16.03 -5.74
C LYS A 45 4.04 14.54 -5.47
N LEU A 46 4.66 14.04 -4.41
CA LEU A 46 4.63 12.62 -4.05
C LEU A 46 4.27 12.44 -2.58
N LEU A 47 3.29 11.57 -2.31
CA LEU A 47 3.00 11.06 -0.97
C LEU A 47 3.52 9.62 -0.83
N ILE A 48 4.39 9.40 0.15
CA ILE A 48 4.88 8.07 0.51
C ILE A 48 4.27 7.66 1.85
N LEU A 49 3.53 6.57 1.86
CA LEU A 49 2.86 6.04 3.03
C LEU A 49 3.60 4.82 3.58
N ILE A 50 4.02 4.92 4.84
CA ILE A 50 4.77 3.89 5.55
C ILE A 50 4.00 3.54 6.82
N HIS A 51 3.60 2.28 6.97
CA HIS A 51 2.94 1.79 8.18
C HIS A 51 3.97 1.50 9.29
N GLY A 52 3.48 1.38 10.53
CA GLY A 52 4.30 0.98 11.68
C GLY A 52 4.83 -0.47 11.60
N SER A 53 5.64 -0.86 12.57
CA SER A 53 6.18 -2.23 12.66
C SER A 53 5.13 -3.27 13.10
N GLY A 54 5.45 -4.55 12.91
CA GLY A 54 4.65 -5.67 13.43
C GLY A 54 3.79 -6.38 12.37
N VAL A 55 2.55 -6.69 12.72
CA VAL A 55 1.66 -7.54 11.90
C VAL A 55 0.86 -6.78 10.84
N VAL A 56 0.99 -5.46 10.79
CA VAL A 56 0.37 -4.62 9.75
C VAL A 56 1.11 -4.79 8.42
N ARG A 57 0.40 -4.52 7.33
CA ARG A 57 0.90 -4.57 5.95
C ARG A 57 0.50 -3.29 5.22
N ALA A 58 0.99 -3.14 3.98
CA ALA A 58 0.63 -2.03 3.10
C ALA A 58 -0.88 -1.73 3.15
N GLY A 59 -1.22 -0.45 3.25
CA GLY A 59 -2.59 0.03 3.36
C GLY A 59 -3.16 0.07 4.78
N GLN A 60 -2.47 -0.44 5.81
CA GLN A 60 -3.04 -0.54 7.17
C GLN A 60 -2.34 0.38 8.16
N TRP A 61 -3.13 1.03 9.02
CA TRP A 61 -2.64 1.67 10.24
C TRP A 61 -2.68 0.72 11.43
N ALA A 62 -3.83 0.10 11.68
CA ALA A 62 -3.98 -0.85 12.77
C ALA A 62 -5.15 -1.80 12.52
N ARG A 63 -4.90 -3.10 12.68
CA ARG A 63 -5.95 -4.14 12.58
C ARG A 63 -7.06 -3.94 13.60
N ARG A 64 -6.72 -3.46 14.81
CA ARG A 64 -7.68 -3.18 15.87
C ARG A 64 -8.68 -2.10 15.46
N LEU A 65 -8.22 -1.04 14.80
CA LEU A 65 -9.10 0.02 14.29
C LEU A 65 -9.97 -0.48 13.13
N ILE A 66 -9.40 -1.27 12.21
CA ILE A 66 -10.18 -1.87 11.11
C ILE A 66 -11.35 -2.71 11.63
N ILE A 67 -11.14 -3.48 12.68
CA ILE A 67 -12.15 -4.41 13.23
C ILE A 67 -13.14 -3.68 14.14
N ASN A 68 -12.66 -2.79 15.01
CA ASN A 68 -13.48 -2.22 16.09
C ASN A 68 -14.09 -0.87 15.76
N ASP A 69 -13.62 -0.19 14.72
CA ASP A 69 -14.09 1.14 14.34
C ASP A 69 -14.48 1.15 12.86
N SER A 70 -13.53 1.29 11.94
CA SER A 70 -13.83 1.25 10.51
C SER A 70 -12.59 1.06 9.64
N LEU A 71 -12.82 0.75 8.36
CA LEU A 71 -11.77 0.81 7.34
C LEU A 71 -11.20 2.22 7.20
N ASN A 72 -12.00 3.27 7.38
CA ASN A 72 -11.52 4.64 7.21
C ASN A 72 -10.47 5.01 8.27
N SER A 73 -10.72 4.73 9.55
CA SER A 73 -9.74 5.02 10.60
C SER A 73 -8.59 4.02 10.66
N GLY A 74 -8.85 2.77 10.27
CA GLY A 74 -7.89 1.68 10.35
C GLY A 74 -6.94 1.52 9.16
N THR A 75 -7.19 2.22 8.04
CA THR A 75 -6.43 2.08 6.79
C THR A 75 -5.85 3.41 6.30
N GLN A 76 -4.94 3.29 5.35
CA GLN A 76 -4.34 4.41 4.64
C GLN A 76 -5.23 4.93 3.50
N VAL A 77 -6.35 4.27 3.19
CA VAL A 77 -7.22 4.58 2.03
C VAL A 77 -7.72 6.03 2.02
N PRO A 78 -8.17 6.64 3.14
CA PRO A 78 -8.60 8.04 3.11
C PRO A 78 -7.48 9.01 2.75
N TYR A 79 -6.24 8.71 3.15
CA TYR A 79 -5.07 9.52 2.83
C TYR A 79 -4.73 9.42 1.33
N ILE A 80 -4.84 8.21 0.77
CA ILE A 80 -4.63 7.96 -0.66
C ILE A 80 -5.65 8.73 -1.50
N ARG A 81 -6.94 8.64 -1.15
CA ARG A 81 -8.01 9.39 -1.83
C ARG A 81 -7.75 10.89 -1.75
N LYS A 82 -7.40 11.39 -0.56
CA LYS A 82 -7.12 12.82 -0.40
C LYS A 82 -5.89 13.30 -1.18
N ALA A 83 -4.84 12.49 -1.23
CA ALA A 83 -3.65 12.79 -2.01
C ALA A 83 -3.96 12.89 -3.51
N LYS A 84 -4.76 11.96 -4.02
CA LYS A 84 -5.23 11.96 -5.42
C LYS A 84 -6.08 13.18 -5.75
N GLU A 85 -7.01 13.57 -4.87
CA GLU A 85 -7.78 14.83 -5.02
C GLU A 85 -6.88 16.07 -5.11
N LEU A 86 -5.74 16.06 -4.42
CA LEU A 86 -4.78 17.16 -4.39
C LEU A 86 -3.71 17.09 -5.49
N GLY A 87 -3.79 16.08 -6.36
CA GLY A 87 -2.89 15.87 -7.50
C GLY A 87 -1.50 15.35 -7.12
N TYR A 88 -1.39 14.57 -6.05
CA TYR A 88 -0.14 13.88 -5.66
C TYR A 88 -0.08 12.51 -6.33
N GLY A 89 1.10 12.11 -6.78
CA GLY A 89 1.42 10.70 -6.97
C GLY A 89 1.52 10.00 -5.61
N VAL A 90 1.24 8.70 -5.57
CA VAL A 90 1.14 7.94 -4.32
C VAL A 90 1.97 6.67 -4.39
N ILE A 91 2.78 6.46 -3.34
CA ILE A 91 3.47 5.19 -3.07
C ILE A 91 3.08 4.69 -1.69
N VAL A 92 2.71 3.41 -1.59
CA VAL A 92 2.43 2.72 -0.33
C VAL A 92 3.45 1.60 -0.14
N LEU A 93 4.25 1.71 0.93
CA LEU A 93 5.28 0.72 1.23
C LEU A 93 4.72 -0.47 2.01
N ASN A 94 5.35 -1.62 1.85
CA ASN A 94 5.02 -2.87 2.52
C ASN A 94 6.20 -3.38 3.37
N THR A 95 6.69 -2.52 4.26
CA THR A 95 7.99 -2.71 4.95
C THR A 95 8.07 -3.93 5.85
N ASN A 96 6.93 -4.45 6.34
CA ASN A 96 6.86 -5.66 7.16
C ASN A 96 6.75 -6.95 6.32
N ASP A 97 6.74 -6.84 4.99
CA ASP A 97 6.70 -7.97 4.07
C ASP A 97 8.11 -8.32 3.57
N ASN A 98 8.95 -8.76 4.50
CA ASN A 98 10.39 -8.91 4.32
C ASN A 98 10.90 -10.35 4.53
N ARG A 99 9.99 -11.34 4.52
CA ARG A 99 10.30 -12.77 4.75
C ARG A 99 9.58 -13.71 3.79
N ARG A 100 9.24 -13.26 2.58
CA ARG A 100 8.70 -14.17 1.56
C ARG A 100 9.84 -15.07 1.08
N LEU A 101 9.66 -16.38 1.26
CA LEU A 101 10.55 -17.43 0.78
C LEU A 101 10.23 -17.72 -0.69
#